data_AF-A0A804HM67-F1
#
_entry.id   AF-A0A804HM67-F1
#
_cell.length_a   1.000
_cell.length_b   1.000
_cell.length_c   1.000
_cell.angle_alpha   90.00
_cell.angle_beta   90.00
_cell.angle_gamma   90.00
#
_symmetry.space_group_name_H-M   'P 1'
#
loop_
_entity.id
_entity.type
_entity.pdbx_description
1 polymer ?
#
loop_
_entity_poly.entity_id
_entity_poly.type
_entity_poly.pdbx_seq_one_letter_code
_entity_poly.pdbx_strand_id
1 'polypeptide(L)'
;MRERWSKLISIVSTSNRFSLQKLSPQFSSYFKKSREPSPAYAWLKCKREEEKDCSALLNGAGIISRSGTIFEADSRYTRLSLIKTRDDIDLLVEALGSSYFWCDFLKHWVYFS
;
A
#
# COMPACT_ATOMS: atom_id res chain seq x y z
N MET A 1 -12.01 -9.00 5.71
CA MET A 1 -11.11 -8.74 4.56
C MET A 1 -11.62 -7.67 3.60
N ARG A 2 -12.87 -7.77 3.11
CA ARG A 2 -13.46 -6.73 2.23
C ARG A 2 -13.32 -5.32 2.82
N GLU A 3 -13.71 -5.12 4.07
CA GLU A 3 -13.59 -3.82 4.75
C GLU A 3 -12.15 -3.30 4.80
N ARG A 4 -11.18 -4.18 5.11
CA ARG A 4 -9.75 -3.84 5.13
C ARG A 4 -9.28 -3.37 3.76
N TRP A 5 -9.69 -4.06 2.70
CA TRP A 5 -9.37 -3.69 1.32
C TRP A 5 -10.03 -2.36 0.92
N SER A 6 -11.31 -2.15 1.25
CA SER A 6 -12.02 -0.91 0.97
C SER A 6 -11.41 0.30 1.69
N LYS A 7 -11.06 0.17 2.98
CA LYS A 7 -10.35 1.21 3.74
C LYS A 7 -9.02 1.59 3.08
N LEU A 8 -8.22 0.58 2.70
CA LEU A 8 -6.92 0.81 2.05
C LEU A 8 -7.08 1.53 0.71
N ILE A 9 -8.02 1.09 -0.14
CA ILE A 9 -8.29 1.75 -1.42
C ILE A 9 -8.66 3.22 -1.19
N SER A 10 -9.56 3.49 -0.24
CA SER A 10 -10.00 4.85 0.07
C SER A 10 -8.81 5.76 0.36
N ILE A 11 -7.91 5.34 1.25
CA ILE A 11 -6.77 6.16 1.69
C ILE A 11 -5.72 6.30 0.61
N VAL A 12 -5.40 5.21 -0.12
CA VAL A 12 -4.46 5.29 -1.23
C VAL A 12 -5.00 6.19 -2.34
N SER A 13 -6.32 6.16 -2.60
CA SER A 13 -6.97 6.98 -3.62
C SER A 13 -6.97 8.48 -3.31
N THR A 14 -6.82 8.85 -2.03
CA THR A 14 -6.69 10.26 -1.60
C THR A 14 -5.36 10.87 -2.07
N SER A 15 -4.35 10.04 -2.35
CA SER A 15 -3.03 10.51 -2.78
C SER A 15 -2.71 10.08 -4.22
N ASN A 16 -2.08 10.97 -4.98
CA ASN A 16 -1.52 10.61 -6.30
C ASN A 16 -0.12 9.97 -6.21
N ARG A 17 0.36 9.67 -5.00
CA ARG A 17 1.71 9.13 -4.77
C ARG A 17 1.80 7.63 -4.99
N PHE A 18 0.72 6.92 -4.67
CA PHE A 18 0.69 5.46 -4.75
C PHE A 18 -0.33 4.97 -5.77
N SER A 19 -0.18 3.71 -6.18
CA SER A 19 -1.20 2.95 -6.90
C SER A 19 -1.28 1.54 -6.36
N LEU A 20 -2.48 0.96 -6.40
CA LEU A 20 -2.75 -0.43 -6.02
C LEU A 20 -3.01 -1.28 -7.27
N GLN A 21 -2.99 -2.61 -7.08
CA GLN A 21 -3.41 -3.54 -8.12
C GLN A 21 -4.85 -3.28 -8.57
N LYS A 22 -5.10 -3.42 -9.87
CA LYS A 22 -6.45 -3.36 -10.43
C LYS A 22 -7.11 -4.73 -10.24
N LEU A 23 -8.20 -4.77 -9.49
CA LEU A 23 -9.01 -5.97 -9.28
C LEU A 23 -10.46 -5.64 -9.62
N SER A 24 -11.10 -6.50 -10.40
CA SER A 24 -12.51 -6.37 -10.78
C SER A 24 -13.39 -7.32 -9.97
N PRO A 25 -14.66 -6.97 -9.73
CA PRO A 25 -15.64 -7.89 -9.17
C PRO A 25 -15.82 -9.12 -10.06
N GLN A 26 -16.00 -10.28 -9.45
CA GLN A 26 -16.22 -11.54 -10.16
C GLN A 26 -17.40 -12.33 -9.57
N PHE A 27 -18.04 -13.14 -10.41
CA PHE A 27 -19.09 -14.05 -9.96
C PHE A 27 -18.49 -15.20 -9.16
N SER A 28 -18.99 -15.42 -7.95
CA SER A 28 -18.60 -16.56 -7.12
C SER A 28 -19.64 -17.66 -7.21
N SER A 29 -19.23 -18.85 -7.67
CA SER A 29 -20.08 -20.05 -7.69
C SER A 29 -20.52 -20.48 -6.29
N TYR A 30 -19.64 -20.36 -5.30
CA TYR A 30 -19.94 -20.70 -3.90
C TYR A 30 -21.01 -19.78 -3.28
N PHE A 31 -20.86 -18.46 -3.45
CA PHE A 31 -21.81 -17.48 -2.89
C PHE A 31 -23.01 -17.20 -3.82
N LYS A 32 -23.00 -17.75 -5.04
CA LYS A 32 -24.02 -17.54 -6.10
C LYS A 32 -24.32 -16.06 -6.38
N LYS A 33 -23.30 -15.20 -6.30
CA LYS A 33 -23.43 -13.76 -6.56
C LYS A 33 -22.11 -13.13 -6.99
N SER A 34 -22.20 -11.97 -7.63
CA SER A 34 -21.03 -11.11 -7.89
C SER A 34 -20.47 -10.58 -6.58
N ARG A 35 -19.14 -10.60 -6.43
CA ARG A 35 -18.45 -10.13 -5.23
C ARG A 35 -17.29 -9.23 -5.57
N GLU A 36 -17.16 -8.18 -4.77
CA GLU A 36 -15.97 -7.33 -4.72
C GLU A 36 -14.73 -8.15 -4.33
N PRO A 37 -13.56 -7.80 -4.89
CA PRO A 37 -12.30 -8.44 -4.53
C PRO A 37 -11.96 -8.20 -3.05
N SER A 38 -11.33 -9.20 -2.42
CA SER A 38 -10.85 -9.11 -1.05
C SER A 38 -9.51 -9.83 -0.89
N PRO A 39 -8.44 -9.29 -1.50
CA PRO A 39 -7.13 -9.93 -1.52
C PRO A 39 -6.52 -9.99 -0.11
N ALA A 40 -5.65 -10.99 0.10
CA ALA A 40 -4.86 -11.11 1.33
C ALA A 40 -3.71 -10.09 1.40
N TYR A 41 -3.22 -9.65 0.25
CA TYR A 41 -2.09 -8.76 0.11
C TYR A 41 -2.42 -7.59 -0.81
N ALA A 42 -1.89 -6.41 -0.49
CA ALA A 42 -1.91 -5.26 -1.39
C ALA A 42 -0.58 -5.16 -2.14
N TRP A 43 -0.66 -4.93 -3.44
CA TRP A 43 0.49 -4.68 -4.29
C TRP A 43 0.56 -3.19 -4.57
N LEU A 44 1.39 -2.50 -3.78
CA LEU A 44 1.51 -1.05 -3.80
C LEU A 44 2.66 -0.65 -4.73
N LYS A 45 2.45 0.35 -5.58
CA LYS A 45 3.46 0.96 -6.42
C LYS A 45 3.65 2.42 -6.06
N CYS A 46 4.89 2.85 -5.80
CA CYS A 46 5.26 4.25 -5.71
C CYS A 46 5.33 4.87 -7.12
N LYS A 47 4.63 5.98 -7.34
CA LYS A 47 4.52 6.62 -8.67
C LYS A 47 5.60 7.67 -8.94
N ARG A 48 6.08 8.35 -7.89
CA ARG A 48 7.07 9.42 -8.00
C ARG A 48 8.41 8.87 -8.49
N GLU A 49 9.13 9.69 -9.24
CA GLU A 49 10.37 9.24 -9.88
C GLU A 49 11.56 9.23 -8.92
N GLU A 50 11.53 10.14 -7.94
CA GLU A 50 12.43 10.18 -6.80
C GLU A 50 12.27 8.98 -5.85
N GLU A 51 11.17 8.22 -5.96
CA GLU A 51 10.81 7.10 -5.07
C GLU A 51 11.08 5.75 -5.72
N LYS A 52 12.35 5.49 -6.07
CA LYS A 52 12.76 4.27 -6.78
C LYS A 52 12.68 3.01 -5.92
N ASP A 53 12.93 3.11 -4.62
CA ASP A 53 12.79 1.99 -3.67
C ASP A 53 11.60 2.26 -2.74
N CYS A 54 10.45 1.69 -3.11
CA CYS A 54 9.21 1.87 -2.39
C CYS A 54 9.23 1.14 -1.03
N SER A 55 9.97 0.04 -0.93
CA SER A 55 10.09 -0.73 0.31
C SER A 55 10.92 0.01 1.35
N ALA A 56 12.05 0.61 0.95
CA ALA A 56 12.89 1.42 1.82
C ALA A 56 12.16 2.69 2.29
N LEU A 57 11.42 3.33 1.38
CA LEU A 57 10.62 4.52 1.67
C LEU A 57 9.52 4.23 2.70
N LEU A 58 8.79 3.13 2.55
CA LEU A 58 7.80 2.70 3.55
C LEU A 58 8.45 2.34 4.88
N ASN A 59 9.63 1.71 4.86
CA ASN A 59 10.35 1.36 6.08
C ASN A 59 10.79 2.61 6.86
N GLY A 60 11.23 3.67 6.17
CA GLY A 60 11.49 4.98 6.77
C GLY A 60 10.24 5.62 7.40
N ALA A 61 9.05 5.27 6.89
CA ALA A 61 7.78 5.65 7.46
C ALA A 61 7.28 4.71 8.60
N GLY A 62 8.11 3.76 9.05
CA GLY A 62 7.73 2.74 10.05
C GLY A 62 6.83 1.63 9.50
N ILE A 63 6.59 1.58 8.18
CA ILE A 63 5.75 0.58 7.53
C ILE A 63 6.62 -0.56 6.99
N ILE A 64 6.53 -1.73 7.62
CA ILE A 64 7.22 -2.93 7.17
C ILE A 64 6.48 -3.55 5.98
N SER A 65 7.19 -3.66 4.85
CA SER A 65 6.68 -4.24 3.61
C SER A 65 7.66 -5.25 3.01
N ARG A 66 7.28 -5.95 1.93
CA ARG A 66 8.18 -6.86 1.21
C ARG A 66 8.45 -6.31 -0.18
N SER A 67 9.73 -5.99 -0.45
CA SER A 67 10.17 -5.47 -1.74
C SER A 67 9.68 -6.30 -2.92
N GLY A 68 9.25 -5.62 -3.97
CA GLY A 68 8.85 -6.22 -5.24
C GLY A 68 9.98 -6.98 -5.93
N THR A 69 11.24 -6.59 -5.70
CA THR A 69 12.41 -7.26 -6.29
C THR A 69 12.53 -8.73 -5.90
N ILE A 70 12.04 -9.10 -4.71
CA ILE A 70 11.99 -10.50 -4.24
C ILE A 70 11.01 -11.34 -5.08
N PHE A 71 10.07 -10.68 -5.76
CA PHE A 71 9.08 -11.27 -6.65
C PHE A 71 9.37 -10.99 -8.13
N GLU A 72 10.63 -10.66 -8.45
CA GLU A 72 11.07 -10.31 -9.82
C GLU A 72 10.34 -9.10 -10.42
N ALA A 73 9.79 -8.23 -9.57
CA ALA A 73 9.19 -6.97 -9.96
C ALA A 73 10.15 -5.79 -9.76
N ASP A 74 9.81 -4.64 -10.34
CA ASP A 74 10.53 -3.37 -10.15
C ASP A 74 10.55 -2.96 -8.66
N SER A 75 11.65 -2.34 -8.20
CA SER A 75 11.83 -1.85 -6.81
C SER A 75 10.79 -0.80 -6.39
N ARG A 76 10.07 -0.22 -7.35
CA ARG A 76 8.92 0.66 -7.10
C ARG A 76 7.70 -0.09 -6.57
N TYR A 77 7.67 -1.42 -6.66
CA TYR A 77 6.60 -2.22 -6.10
C TYR A 77 6.97 -2.77 -4.72
N THR A 78 5.95 -2.94 -3.89
CA THR A 78 6.07 -3.58 -2.59
C THR A 78 4.76 -4.24 -2.18
N ARG A 79 4.87 -5.32 -1.40
CA ARG A 79 3.74 -6.09 -0.88
C ARG A 79 3.43 -5.72 0.55
N LEU A 80 2.18 -5.33 0.80
CA LEU A 80 1.63 -5.11 2.14
C LEU A 80 0.72 -6.27 2.53
N SER A 81 0.78 -6.69 3.79
CA SER A 81 -0.05 -7.77 4.33
C SER A 81 -1.35 -7.22 4.89
N LEU A 82 -2.50 -7.71 4.41
CA LEU A 82 -3.83 -7.35 4.93
C LEU A 82 -4.41 -8.38 5.90
N ILE A 83 -3.69 -9.47 6.13
CA ILE A 83 -4.09 -10.62 6.96
C ILE A 83 -3.51 -10.56 8.38
N LYS A 84 -2.89 -9.45 8.76
CA LYS A 84 -2.42 -9.20 10.13
C LYS A 84 -3.57 -8.90 11.10
N THR A 85 -3.24 -8.55 12.35
CA THR A 85 -4.22 -8.15 13.36
C THR A 85 -5.00 -6.91 12.92
N ARG A 86 -6.10 -6.58 13.60
CA ARG A 86 -6.87 -5.38 13.27
C ARG A 86 -6.04 -4.12 13.51
N ASP A 87 -5.34 -4.06 14.64
CA ASP A 87 -4.51 -2.93 15.06
C ASP A 87 -3.38 -2.66 14.05
N ASP A 88 -2.71 -3.72 13.57
CA ASP A 88 -1.69 -3.59 12.51
C ASP A 88 -2.25 -2.93 11.23
N ILE A 89 -3.51 -3.22 10.88
CA ILE A 89 -4.14 -2.69 9.67
C ILE A 89 -4.60 -1.25 9.88
N ASP A 90 -5.14 -0.93 11.04
CA ASP A 90 -5.56 0.44 11.36
C ASP A 90 -4.32 1.36 11.44
N LEU A 91 -3.20 0.91 12.03
CA LEU A 91 -1.90 1.62 12.02
C LEU A 91 -1.34 1.79 10.60
N LEU A 92 -1.38 0.75 9.76
CA LEU A 92 -0.97 0.83 8.36
C LEU A 92 -1.77 1.90 7.60
N VAL A 93 -3.09 1.91 7.81
CA VAL A 93 -4.01 2.84 7.17
C VAL A 93 -3.74 4.28 7.63
N GLU A 94 -3.53 4.49 8.93
CA GLU A 94 -3.19 5.78 9.51
C GLU A 94 -1.86 6.33 8.96
N ALA A 95 -0.82 5.49 8.94
CA ALA A 95 0.50 5.88 8.43
C ALA A 95 0.47 6.23 6.94
N LEU A 96 -0.31 5.51 6.12
CA LEU A 96 -0.47 5.82 4.70
C LEU A 96 -1.29 7.11 4.47
N GLY A 97 -2.26 7.40 5.33
CA GLY A 97 -3.13 8.57 5.22
C GLY A 97 -2.57 9.85 5.84
N SER A 98 -1.60 9.74 6.74
CA SER A 98 -1.04 10.90 7.44
C SER A 98 -0.12 11.73 6.53
N SER A 99 -0.59 12.91 6.12
CA SER A 99 0.17 13.89 5.33
C SER A 99 1.46 14.38 6.02
N TYR A 100 1.51 14.32 7.35
CA TYR A 100 2.64 14.82 8.15
C TYR A 100 3.88 13.92 8.06
N PHE A 101 3.67 12.60 8.08
CA PHE A 101 4.76 11.61 8.04
C PHE A 101 5.64 11.76 6.79
N TRP A 102 5.03 12.17 5.69
CA TRP A 102 5.66 12.29 4.39
C TRP A 102 6.32 13.64 4.13
N CYS A 103 5.82 14.71 4.77
CA CYS A 103 6.37 16.06 4.65
C CYS A 103 7.70 16.19 5.41
N ASP A 104 7.82 15.54 6.57
CA ASP A 104 9.06 15.53 7.34
C ASP A 104 10.15 14.63 6.71
N PHE A 105 9.76 13.54 6.05
CA PHE A 105 10.69 12.71 5.29
C PHE A 105 11.30 13.45 4.08
N LEU A 106 10.50 14.25 3.36
CA LEU A 106 10.99 15.10 2.27
C LEU A 106 11.94 16.21 2.79
N LYS A 107 11.65 16.79 3.96
CA LYS A 107 12.54 17.80 4.55
C LYS A 107 13.90 17.22 4.97
N HIS A 108 13.93 16.00 5.50
CA HIS A 108 15.18 15.35 5.88
C HIS A 108 16.03 14.94 4.67
N TRP A 109 15.41 14.57 3.54
CA TRP A 109 16.14 14.17 2.33
C TRP A 109 16.67 15.37 1.53
N VAL A 110 15.97 16.51 1.55
CA VAL A 110 16.47 17.75 0.92
C VAL A 110 17.68 18.35 1.65
N TYR A 111 17.85 18.08 2.95
CA TYR A 111 18.97 18.61 3.74
C TYR A 111 20.24 17.74 3.73
N PHE A 112 20.23 16.57 3.10
CA PHE A 112 21.35 15.63 3.05
C PHE A 112 21.84 15.29 1.64
N SER A 113 21.50 16.13 0.65
CA SER A 113 21.96 16.01 -0.74
C SER A 113 22.74 17.23 -1.21
#